data_AF-A0A1A9I2N0-F1
#
_entry.id   AF-A0A1A9I2N0-F1
#
_cell.length_a   1.000
_cell.length_b   1.000
_cell.length_c   1.000
_cell.angle_alpha   90.00
_cell.angle_beta   90.00
_cell.angle_gamma   90.00
#
_symmetry.space_group_name_H-M   'P 1'
#
loop_
_entity.id
_entity.type
_entity.pdbx_description
1 polymer ?
#
loop_
_entity_poly.entity_id
_entity_poly.type
_entity_poly.pdbx_seq_one_letter_code
_entity_poly.pdbx_strand_id
1 'polypeptide(L)' 'MNTVNDKIKGNWNIIKGNLKQKWANLTDDDLLYEEGKEDELLGRVQKKTGETKENINEFIEKIRFE' A
#
# COMPACT_ATOMS: atom_id res chain seq x y z
N MET A 1 -11.73 18.55 -6.77
CA MET A 1 -10.26 18.39 -6.96
C MET A 1 -9.84 17.10 -6.28
N ASN A 2 -9.72 15.99 -7.02
CA ASN A 2 -9.23 14.71 -6.48
C ASN A 2 -7.82 14.44 -7.01
N THR A 3 -6.86 15.24 -6.57
CA THR A 3 -5.43 15.12 -6.93
C THR A 3 -4.72 13.98 -6.18
N VAL A 4 -5.47 13.27 -5.32
CA VAL A 4 -4.96 12.25 -4.40
C VAL A 4 -4.80 10.89 -5.10
N ASN A 5 -5.78 10.47 -5.91
CA ASN A 5 -5.77 9.17 -6.58
C ASN A 5 -4.74 9.09 -7.71
N ASP A 6 -4.56 10.19 -8.47
CA ASP A 6 -3.61 10.24 -9.59
C ASP A 6 -2.15 10.05 -9.15
N LYS A 7 -1.77 10.61 -8.00
CA LYS A 7 -0.39 10.52 -7.49
C LYS A 7 -0.07 9.17 -6.87
N ILE A 8 -1.06 8.49 -6.28
CA ILE A 8 -0.86 7.13 -5.74
C ILE A 8 -0.54 6.16 -6.87
N LYS A 9 -1.23 6.23 -8.01
CA LYS A 9 -0.88 5.42 -9.19
C LYS A 9 0.55 5.67 -9.68
N GLY A 10 0.99 6.93 -9.70
CA GLY A 10 2.36 7.29 -10.13
C GLY A 10 3.45 6.72 -9.22
N ASN A 11 3.22 6.72 -7.90
CA ASN A 11 4.21 6.30 -6.91
C ASN A 11 3.98 4.88 -6.36
N TRP A 12 2.98 4.14 -6.86
CA TRP A 12 2.61 2.83 -6.31
C TRP A 12 3.77 1.83 -6.34
N ASN A 13 4.60 1.84 -7.39
CA ASN A 13 5.77 0.97 -7.47
C ASN A 13 6.80 1.24 -6.36
N ILE A 14 6.96 2.51 -5.95
CA ILE A 14 7.86 2.91 -4.86
C ILE A 14 7.25 2.48 -3.52
N ILE A 15 5.95 2.75 -3.32
CA ILE A 15 5.21 2.34 -2.12
C ILE A 15 5.30 0.82 -1.96
N LYS A 16 5.05 0.06 -3.03
CA LYS A 16 5.17 -1.39 -3.08
C LYS A 16 6.57 -1.87 -2.71
N GLY A 17 7.62 -1.23 -3.22
CA GLY A 17 9.01 -1.56 -2.84
C GLY A 17 9.25 -1.41 -1.34
N ASN A 18 8.82 -0.29 -0.77
CA ASN A 18 8.95 0.00 0.66
C ASN A 18 8.10 -0.94 1.54
N LEU A 19 6.88 -1.27 1.11
CA LEU A 19 6.03 -2.26 1.78
C LEU A 19 6.76 -3.62 1.85
N LYS A 20 7.34 -4.10 0.74
CA LYS A 20 8.11 -5.37 0.73
C LYS A 20 9.37 -5.31 1.60
N GLN A 21 10.03 -4.15 1.67
CA GLN A 21 11.20 -3.97 2.54
C GLN A 21 10.82 -3.98 4.02
N LYS A 22 9.71 -3.33 4.40
CA LYS A 22 9.24 -3.31 5.79
C LYS A 22 8.65 -4.65 6.21
N TRP A 23 7.92 -5.31 5.32
CA TRP A 23 7.31 -6.61 5.57
C TRP A 23 7.77 -7.64 4.53
N ALA A 24 8.77 -8.44 4.90
CA ALA A 24 9.35 -9.48 4.05
C ALA A 24 8.35 -10.57 3.59
N ASN A 25 7.19 -10.67 4.26
CA ASN A 25 6.13 -11.62 3.92
C ASN A 25 5.25 -11.16 2.75
N LEU A 26 5.33 -9.89 2.35
CA LEU A 26 4.53 -9.35 1.26
C LEU A 26 5.15 -9.71 -0.09
N THR A 27 4.32 -10.20 -0.99
CA THR A 27 4.72 -10.48 -2.38
C THR A 27 4.18 -9.42 -3.33
N ASP A 28 4.60 -9.53 -4.58
CA ASP A 28 4.11 -8.66 -5.63
C ASP A 28 2.61 -8.81 -5.93
N ASP A 29 2.03 -9.98 -5.63
CA ASP A 29 0.61 -10.30 -5.80
C ASP A 29 -0.25 -9.70 -4.67
N ASP A 30 0.22 -9.78 -3.43
CA ASP A 30 -0.44 -9.19 -2.26
C ASP A 30 -0.55 -7.67 -2.38
N LEU A 31 0.37 -7.06 -3.13
CA LEU A 31 0.49 -5.62 -3.36
C LEU A 31 0.01 -5.19 -4.75
N LEU A 32 -0.76 -6.05 -5.42
CA LEU A 32 -1.39 -5.70 -6.69
C LEU A 32 -2.50 -4.68 -6.44
N TYR A 33 -2.28 -3.45 -6.91
CA TYR A 33 -3.26 -2.37 -6.84
C TYR A 33 -4.18 -2.40 -8.05
N GLU A 34 -5.47 -2.39 -7.77
CA GLU A 34 -6.55 -2.22 -8.73
C GLU A 34 -7.38 -1.01 -8.29
N GLU A 35 -7.69 -0.11 -9.21
CA GLU A 35 -8.45 1.10 -8.90
C GLU A 35 -9.85 0.74 -8.35
N GLY A 36 -10.21 1.34 -7.22
CA GLY A 36 -11.46 1.05 -6.52
C GLY A 36 -11.42 -0.18 -5.60
N LYS A 37 -10.29 -0.90 -5.53
CA LYS A 37 -10.09 -2.06 -4.64
C LYS A 37 -9.10 -1.78 -3.51
N GLU A 38 -9.02 -0.53 -3.05
CA GLU A 38 -8.10 -0.16 -1.97
C GLU A 38 -8.36 -0.95 -0.68
N ASP A 39 -9.63 -1.19 -0.30
CA ASP A 39 -9.93 -1.95 0.91
C ASP A 39 -9.52 -3.44 0.81
N GLU A 40 -9.67 -4.04 -0.37
CA GLU A 40 -9.25 -5.43 -0.62
C GLU A 40 -7.73 -5.57 -0.56
N LEU A 41 -7.00 -4.61 -1.14
CA LEU A 41 -5.55 -4.52 -1.03
C LEU A 41 -5.12 -4.40 0.43
N LEU A 42 -5.67 -3.45 1.18
CA LEU A 42 -5.35 -3.27 2.61
C LEU A 42 -5.69 -4.52 3.43
N GLY A 43 -6.81 -5.19 3.14
CA GLY A 43 -7.20 -6.44 3.78
C GLY A 43 -6.23 -7.60 3.49
N ARG A 44 -5.72 -7.72 2.26
CA ARG A 44 -4.67 -8.70 1.91
C ARG A 44 -3.38 -8.44 2.66
N VAL A 45 -2.92 -7.19 2.66
CA VAL A 45 -1.71 -6.77 3.38
C VAL A 45 -1.85 -7.07 4.87
N GLN A 46 -2.94 -6.63 5.51
CA GLN A 46 -3.23 -6.93 6.91
C GLN A 46 -3.17 -8.44 7.21
N LYS A 47 -3.80 -9.28 6.38
CA LYS A 47 -3.78 -10.74 6.58
C LYS A 47 -2.38 -11.35 6.47
N LYS A 48 -1.50 -10.79 5.63
CA LYS A 48 -0.14 -11.29 5.44
C LYS A 48 0.87 -10.78 6.46
N THR A 49 0.74 -9.53 6.87
CA THR A 49 1.66 -8.91 7.81
C THR A 49 1.23 -9.11 9.26
N GLY A 50 -0.06 -9.34 9.49
CA GLY A 50 -0.66 -9.32 10.84
C GLY A 50 -0.84 -7.91 11.41
N GLU A 51 -0.55 -6.86 10.63
CA GLU A 51 -0.66 -5.46 11.07
C GLU A 51 -2.08 -4.92 10.95
N THR A 52 -2.35 -3.83 11.67
CA THR A 52 -3.61 -3.11 11.55
C THR A 52 -3.67 -2.35 10.22
N LYS A 53 -4.87 -2.20 9.66
CA LYS A 53 -5.09 -1.33 8.48
C LYS A 53 -4.57 0.10 8.72
N GLU A 54 -4.67 0.59 9.96
CA GLU A 54 -4.17 1.91 10.37
C GLU A 54 -2.65 2.02 10.19
N ASN A 55 -1.86 1.09 10.75
CA ASN A 55 -0.39 1.08 10.60
C ASN A 55 0.04 1.00 9.12
N ILE A 56 -0.71 0.25 8.31
CA ILE A 56 -0.44 0.11 6.88
C ILE A 56 -0.71 1.43 6.17
N ASN A 57 -1.85 2.08 6.46
CA ASN A 57 -2.19 3.39 5.89
C ASN A 57 -1.19 4.46 6.30
N GLU A 58 -0.85 4.57 7.58
CA GLU A 58 0.14 5.55 8.06
C GLU A 58 1.49 5.38 7.35
N PHE A 59 1.91 4.14 7.12
CA PHE A 59 3.15 3.88 6.40
C PHE A 59 3.07 4.27 4.92
N ILE A 60 1.95 3.98 4.24
CA ILE A 60 1.71 4.41 2.86
C ILE A 60 1.68 5.94 2.77
N GLU A 61 1.03 6.61 3.73
CA GLU A 61 1.00 8.07 3.80
C GLU A 61 2.40 8.63 4.04
N LYS A 62 3.19 8.05 4.94
CA LYS A 62 4.57 8.47 5.18
C LYS A 62 5.41 8.46 3.90
N ILE A 63 5.34 7.38 3.11
CA ILE A 63 6.08 7.27 1.84
C ILE A 63 5.60 8.29 0.81
N ARG A 64 4.31 8.65 0.84
CA ARG A 64 3.73 9.62 -0.09
C ARG A 64 4.25 11.05 0.14
N PHE A 65 4.71 11.37 1.35
CA PHE A 65 5.20 12.70 1.74
C PHE A 65 6.74 12.79 1.84
N GLU A 66 7.46 11.72 1.49
CA GLU A 66 8.93 11.68 1.33
C GLU A 66 9.32 12.01 -0.12
#